data_AF-A0A7J6PNW2-F1
#
_entry.id   AF-A0A7J6PNW2-F1
#
_cell.length_a   1.000
_cell.length_b   1.000
_cell.length_c   1.000
_cell.angle_alpha   90.00
_cell.angle_beta   90.00
_cell.angle_gamma   90.00
#
_symmetry.space_group_name_H-M   'P 1'
#
loop_
_entity.id
_entity.type
_entity.pdbx_description
1 polymer ?
#
loop_
_entity_poly.entity_id
_entity_poly.type
_entity_poly.pdbx_seq_one_letter_code
_entity_poly.pdbx_strand_id
1 'polypeptide(L)'
;MSFAWSLPFVAEKITEMLFHLIKAEEDAPDDPEIDLPELSETEKRKLSWTRRDSLSDAQNASIHLAARLHHHMMTEAAEGREGDGTKNEAEEETPEERADRLRKKIKTVSRMMLMFKTLREENETIISLKGVCPGHRLAPGLLLSGRDALKNELEKFTEARSMDLENERMPSDEKETNPVTRSEGSTS
;
A
#
# COMPACT_ATOMS: atom_id res chain seq x y z
N MET A 1 -36.31 -23.65 2.85
CA MET A 1 -35.17 -23.82 1.91
C MET A 1 -33.82 -23.48 2.56
N SER A 2 -33.61 -23.69 3.87
CA SER A 2 -32.33 -23.42 4.57
C SER A 2 -31.50 -24.69 4.83
N PHE A 3 -32.11 -25.88 4.73
CA PHE A 3 -31.48 -27.13 5.16
C PHE A 3 -30.33 -27.58 4.25
N ALA A 4 -30.37 -27.26 2.95
CA ALA A 4 -29.32 -27.67 2.00
C ALA A 4 -27.95 -27.02 2.26
N TRP A 5 -27.93 -25.84 2.88
CA TRP A 5 -26.70 -25.10 3.17
C TRP A 5 -26.11 -25.49 4.53
N SER A 6 -26.94 -25.90 5.50
CA SER A 6 -26.49 -26.27 6.85
C SER A 6 -26.26 -27.77 7.05
N LEU A 7 -26.87 -28.64 6.23
CA LEU A 7 -26.77 -30.09 6.40
C LEU A 7 -25.34 -30.63 6.27
N PRO A 8 -24.50 -30.20 5.30
CA PRO A 8 -23.12 -30.65 5.22
C PRO A 8 -22.32 -30.27 6.47
N PHE A 9 -22.48 -29.03 6.95
CA PHE A 9 -21.83 -28.54 8.16
C PHE A 9 -22.28 -29.28 9.43
N VAL A 10 -23.59 -29.51 9.58
CA VAL A 10 -24.13 -30.25 10.73
C VAL A 10 -23.66 -31.71 10.70
N ALA A 11 -23.66 -32.36 9.54
CA ALA A 11 -23.16 -33.72 9.39
C ALA A 11 -21.68 -33.80 9.76
N GLU A 12 -20.85 -32.88 9.25
CA GLU A 12 -19.43 -32.77 9.58
C GLU A 12 -19.21 -32.64 11.10
N LYS A 13 -19.90 -31.70 11.78
CA LYS A 13 -19.73 -31.48 13.22
C LYS A 13 -20.24 -32.63 14.09
N ILE A 14 -21.32 -33.30 13.69
CA ILE A 14 -21.76 -34.53 14.38
C ILE A 14 -20.70 -35.62 14.21
N THR A 15 -20.14 -35.79 13.01
CA THR A 15 -19.08 -36.79 12.77
C THR A 15 -17.78 -36.47 13.48
N GLU A 16 -17.36 -35.19 13.54
CA GLU A 16 -16.21 -34.75 14.34
C GLU A 16 -16.43 -35.04 15.82
N MET A 17 -17.61 -34.70 16.37
CA MET A 17 -17.91 -34.99 17.78
C MET A 17 -17.85 -36.49 18.07
N LEU A 18 -18.46 -37.31 17.22
CA LEU A 18 -18.43 -38.77 17.35
C LEU A 18 -16.99 -39.32 17.22
N PHE A 19 -16.18 -38.77 16.31
CA PHE A 19 -14.78 -39.13 16.16
C PHE A 19 -13.97 -38.81 17.42
N HIS A 20 -14.15 -37.63 18.02
CA HIS A 20 -13.46 -37.26 19.27
C HIS A 20 -13.92 -38.10 20.45
N LEU A 21 -15.20 -38.47 20.54
CA LEU A 21 -15.68 -39.37 21.59
C LEU A 21 -15.06 -40.77 21.46
N ILE A 22 -14.89 -41.26 20.24
CA ILE A 22 -14.23 -42.54 19.97
C ILE A 22 -12.73 -42.44 20.23
N LYS A 23 -12.09 -41.32 19.86
CA LYS A 23 -10.65 -41.08 20.08
C LYS A 23 -10.26 -40.76 21.53
N ALA A 24 -11.15 -40.13 22.29
CA ALA A 24 -10.92 -39.85 23.71
C ALA A 24 -10.78 -41.13 24.55
N GLU A 25 -11.22 -42.27 24.02
CA GLU A 25 -11.01 -43.58 24.63
C GLU A 25 -9.62 -44.18 24.33
N GLU A 26 -8.89 -43.67 23.32
CA GLU A 26 -7.58 -44.20 22.90
C GLU A 26 -6.36 -43.33 23.29
N ASP A 27 -6.47 -42.00 23.37
CA ASP A 27 -5.30 -41.12 23.60
C ASP A 27 -5.56 -40.04 24.65
N ALA A 28 -4.99 -40.19 25.85
CA ALA A 28 -4.87 -39.11 26.83
C ALA A 28 -3.39 -38.91 27.23
N PRO A 29 -2.74 -37.84 26.72
CA PRO A 29 -1.58 -37.25 27.36
C PRO A 29 -1.87 -35.82 27.86
N ASP A 30 -1.40 -35.54 29.08
CA ASP A 30 -1.45 -34.25 29.78
C ASP A 30 -0.72 -33.13 29.01
N ASP A 31 -1.30 -31.93 28.98
CA ASP A 31 -0.68 -30.73 28.39
C ASP A 31 -0.39 -29.68 29.48
N PRO A 32 0.87 -29.27 29.71
CA PRO A 32 1.18 -28.15 30.61
C PRO A 32 1.19 -26.81 29.87
N GLU A 33 0.47 -25.85 30.45
CA GLU A 33 0.37 -24.44 30.05
C GLU A 33 1.75 -23.73 30.09
N ILE A 34 2.09 -22.97 29.03
CA ILE A 34 3.31 -22.13 28.97
C ILE A 34 2.92 -20.66 28.94
N ASP A 35 3.31 -19.93 29.98
CA ASP A 35 3.06 -18.49 30.16
C ASP A 35 4.27 -17.66 29.68
N LEU A 36 4.04 -16.58 28.93
CA LEU A 36 5.08 -15.71 28.33
C LEU A 36 4.98 -14.28 28.87
N PRO A 37 6.11 -13.64 29.26
CA PRO A 37 6.07 -12.37 30.00
C PRO A 37 5.91 -11.12 29.13
N GLU A 38 5.22 -10.12 29.69
CA GLU A 38 4.84 -8.86 29.06
C GLU A 38 5.96 -7.78 29.13
N LEU A 39 6.12 -7.01 28.04
CA LEU A 39 7.16 -5.99 27.89
C LEU A 39 6.87 -4.68 28.66
N SER A 40 7.93 -4.01 29.11
CA SER A 40 7.84 -2.93 30.09
C SER A 40 7.34 -1.59 29.53
N GLU A 41 6.61 -0.85 30.36
CA GLU A 41 6.04 0.47 30.04
C GLU A 41 7.08 1.54 29.66
N THR A 42 8.34 1.35 30.06
CA THR A 42 9.43 2.26 29.70
C THR A 42 9.90 2.10 28.25
N GLU A 43 9.80 0.88 27.72
CA GLU A 43 10.10 0.56 26.33
C GLU A 43 9.00 1.10 25.41
N LYS A 44 7.75 1.04 25.87
CA LYS A 44 6.59 1.66 25.21
C LYS A 44 6.70 3.19 25.14
N ARG A 45 7.23 3.83 26.19
CA ARG A 45 7.33 5.31 26.29
C ARG A 45 8.46 5.93 25.47
N LYS A 46 9.61 5.26 25.35
CA LYS A 46 10.75 5.77 24.56
C LYS A 46 10.44 5.88 23.06
N LEU A 47 9.44 5.17 22.57
CA LEU A 47 9.06 5.16 21.16
C LEU A 47 8.26 6.41 20.72
N SER A 48 7.83 7.29 21.62
CA SER A 48 6.62 8.13 21.40
C SER A 48 6.77 9.65 21.18
N TRP A 49 7.89 10.34 21.50
CA TRP A 49 7.82 11.82 21.67
C TRP A 49 8.28 12.73 20.51
N THR A 50 9.21 12.32 19.64
CA THR A 50 9.75 13.23 18.59
C THR A 50 9.74 12.65 17.18
N ARG A 51 9.14 11.47 17.03
CA ARG A 51 8.97 10.81 15.76
C ARG A 51 7.58 11.17 15.24
N ARG A 52 7.50 11.65 14.00
CA ARG A 52 6.28 11.41 13.24
C ARG A 52 6.30 9.93 12.92
N ASP A 53 5.57 9.12 13.68
CA ASP A 53 5.64 7.67 13.59
C ASP A 53 5.35 7.12 12.19
N SER A 54 4.64 7.90 11.38
CA SER A 54 4.36 7.58 9.98
C SER A 54 5.54 7.74 9.03
N LEU A 55 6.68 8.29 9.46
CA LEU A 55 7.82 8.63 8.59
C LEU A 55 9.13 8.09 9.15
N SER A 56 9.95 7.50 8.28
CA SER A 56 11.30 7.05 8.59
C SER A 56 12.25 8.24 8.84
N ASP A 57 13.36 7.99 9.54
CA ASP A 57 14.34 9.02 9.88
C ASP A 57 14.94 9.68 8.63
N ALA A 58 15.12 8.91 7.57
CA ALA A 58 15.55 9.40 6.26
C ALA A 58 14.50 10.31 5.60
N GLN A 59 13.21 10.03 5.78
CA GLN A 59 12.12 10.85 5.24
C GLN A 59 12.01 12.17 6.01
N ASN A 60 12.14 12.15 7.34
CA ASN A 60 12.14 13.35 8.17
C ASN A 60 13.33 14.29 7.84
N ALA A 61 14.53 13.73 7.65
CA ALA A 61 15.70 14.49 7.22
C ALA A 61 15.53 15.10 5.81
N SER A 62 14.87 14.37 4.91
CA SER A 62 14.58 14.83 3.54
C SER A 62 13.61 16.00 3.52
N ILE A 63 12.56 15.95 4.35
CA ILE A 63 11.60 17.06 4.52
C ILE A 63 12.31 18.31 5.03
N HIS A 64 13.20 18.14 6.02
CA HIS A 64 13.95 19.24 6.61
C HIS A 64 14.92 19.91 5.62
N LEU A 65 15.53 19.11 4.73
CA LEU A 65 16.39 19.58 3.66
C LEU A 65 15.59 20.27 2.55
N ALA A 66 14.41 19.75 2.21
CA ALA A 66 13.49 20.35 1.23
C ALA A 66 12.99 21.73 1.70
N ALA A 67 12.61 21.87 2.98
CA ALA A 67 12.21 23.15 3.55
C ALA A 67 13.33 24.20 3.49
N ARG A 68 14.57 23.76 3.77
CA ARG A 68 15.76 24.64 3.70
C ARG A 68 16.10 25.07 2.27
N LEU A 69 16.00 24.16 1.30
CA LEU A 69 16.20 24.48 -0.12
C LEU A 69 15.12 25.44 -0.63
N HIS A 70 13.87 25.22 -0.27
CA HIS A 70 12.77 26.11 -0.63
C HIS A 70 12.99 27.52 -0.08
N HIS A 71 13.41 27.65 1.18
CA HIS A 71 13.73 28.96 1.77
C HIS A 71 14.87 29.66 1.01
N HIS A 72 15.95 28.95 0.69
CA HIS A 72 17.08 29.50 -0.05
C HIS A 72 16.71 29.93 -1.48
N MET A 73 15.77 29.23 -2.12
CA MET A 73 15.26 29.63 -3.43
C MET A 73 14.36 30.87 -3.37
N MET A 74 13.58 31.03 -2.30
CA MET A 74 12.73 32.21 -2.13
C MET A 74 13.54 33.46 -1.80
N THR A 75 14.63 33.31 -1.05
CA THR A 75 15.59 34.40 -0.79
C THR A 75 16.38 34.76 -2.04
N GLU A 76 16.88 33.78 -2.81
CA GLU A 76 17.61 34.07 -4.06
C GLU A 76 16.69 34.57 -5.20
N ALA A 77 15.41 34.17 -5.24
CA ALA A 77 14.45 34.70 -6.20
C ALA A 77 14.02 36.15 -5.86
N ALA A 78 14.11 36.55 -4.60
CA ALA A 78 13.91 37.93 -4.17
C ALA A 78 15.16 38.79 -4.47
N GLU A 79 16.36 38.30 -4.19
CA GLU A 79 17.63 38.99 -4.51
C GLU A 79 17.87 39.10 -6.03
N GLY A 80 17.42 38.12 -6.82
CA GLY A 80 17.53 38.14 -8.29
C GLY A 80 16.53 39.07 -9.00
N ARG A 81 15.62 39.73 -8.28
CA ARG A 81 14.56 40.59 -8.87
C ARG A 81 14.77 42.09 -8.63
N GLU A 82 15.66 42.49 -7.73
CA GLU A 82 16.05 43.89 -7.50
C GLU A 82 17.44 44.26 -8.06
N GLY A 83 18.04 43.41 -8.91
CA GLY A 83 19.42 43.57 -9.38
C GLY A 83 19.61 43.59 -10.90
N ASP A 84 18.66 44.10 -11.69
CA ASP A 84 18.87 44.39 -13.12
C ASP A 84 18.86 45.90 -13.34
N GLY A 85 20.03 46.51 -13.19
CA GLY A 85 20.19 47.94 -13.40
C GLY A 85 21.32 48.53 -12.57
N THR A 86 22.53 48.46 -13.11
CA THR A 86 23.71 49.24 -12.65
C THR A 86 24.46 48.65 -11.44
N LYS A 87 25.28 47.61 -11.70
CA LYS A 87 26.65 47.51 -11.15
C LYS A 87 27.41 46.38 -11.85
N ASN A 88 28.17 46.77 -12.87
CA ASN A 88 29.38 46.07 -13.26
C ASN A 88 30.38 46.21 -12.10
N GLU A 89 30.32 45.30 -11.14
CA GLU A 89 31.49 44.99 -10.32
C GLU A 89 31.92 43.59 -10.77
N ALA A 90 32.85 43.60 -11.74
CA ALA A 90 33.64 42.45 -12.09
C ALA A 90 34.52 42.12 -10.90
N GLU A 91 33.95 41.50 -9.87
CA GLU A 91 34.75 40.63 -9.02
C GLU A 91 35.23 39.51 -9.94
N GLU A 92 36.55 39.41 -10.06
CA GLU A 92 37.26 38.42 -10.85
C GLU A 92 37.01 37.04 -10.22
N GLU A 93 35.79 36.53 -10.40
CA GLU A 93 35.41 35.21 -9.91
C GLU A 93 36.38 34.22 -10.53
N THR A 94 37.14 33.58 -9.65
CA THR A 94 38.11 32.59 -10.04
C THR A 94 37.40 31.50 -10.85
N PRO A 95 38.05 30.90 -11.85
CA PRO A 95 37.46 29.81 -12.62
C PRO A 95 36.95 28.66 -11.71
N GLU A 96 37.53 28.53 -10.52
CA GLU A 96 37.12 27.61 -9.46
C GLU A 96 35.75 27.97 -8.86
N GLU A 97 35.52 29.24 -8.48
CA GLU A 97 34.21 29.71 -8.01
C GLU A 97 33.14 29.58 -9.09
N ARG A 98 33.48 29.84 -10.37
CA ARG A 98 32.55 29.65 -11.50
C ARG A 98 32.16 28.19 -11.67
N ALA A 99 33.12 27.28 -11.57
CA ALA A 99 32.89 25.84 -11.63
C ALA A 99 32.03 25.36 -10.45
N ASP A 100 32.25 25.90 -9.26
CA ASP A 100 31.49 25.53 -8.06
C ASP A 100 30.05 26.04 -8.10
N ARG A 101 29.81 27.24 -8.62
CA ARG A 101 28.44 27.73 -8.88
C ARG A 101 27.73 26.87 -9.90
N LEU A 102 28.41 26.44 -10.98
CA LEU A 102 27.84 25.55 -11.97
C LEU A 102 27.51 24.17 -11.38
N ARG A 103 28.43 23.59 -10.59
CA ARG A 103 28.20 22.32 -9.87
C ARG A 103 27.02 22.43 -8.91
N LYS A 104 26.89 23.53 -8.18
CA LYS A 104 25.76 23.79 -7.27
C LYS A 104 24.44 23.88 -8.04
N LYS A 105 24.42 24.58 -9.18
CA LYS A 105 23.26 24.66 -10.09
C LYS A 105 22.86 23.28 -10.62
N ILE A 106 23.82 22.51 -11.15
CA ILE A 106 23.58 21.13 -11.64
C ILE A 106 23.03 20.27 -10.51
N LYS A 107 23.64 20.30 -9.32
CA LYS A 107 23.20 19.50 -8.17
C LYS A 107 21.77 19.83 -7.74
N THR A 108 21.39 21.10 -7.80
CA THR A 108 20.02 21.54 -7.50
C THR A 108 19.05 21.06 -8.58
N VAL A 109 19.38 21.23 -9.87
CA VAL A 109 18.54 20.77 -10.99
C VAL A 109 18.38 19.24 -10.97
N SER A 110 19.44 18.48 -10.70
CA SER A 110 19.37 17.03 -10.59
C SER A 110 18.46 16.58 -9.45
N ARG A 111 18.48 17.28 -8.30
CA ARG A 111 17.55 17.02 -7.19
C ARG A 111 16.11 17.36 -7.55
N MET A 112 15.88 18.46 -8.28
CA MET A 112 14.55 18.82 -8.79
C MET A 112 14.02 17.78 -9.75
N MET A 113 14.82 17.30 -10.69
CA MET A 113 14.42 16.23 -11.61
C MET A 113 13.99 14.98 -10.85
N LEU A 114 14.70 14.62 -9.78
CA LEU A 114 14.33 13.50 -8.91
C LEU A 114 13.01 13.74 -8.18
N MET A 115 12.77 14.95 -7.65
CA MET A 115 11.49 15.30 -7.03
C MET A 115 10.34 15.29 -8.04
N PHE A 116 10.53 15.85 -9.25
CA PHE A 116 9.52 15.85 -10.29
C PHE A 116 9.18 14.44 -10.77
N LYS A 117 10.18 13.55 -10.85
CA LYS A 117 9.96 12.13 -11.13
C LYS A 117 9.05 11.51 -10.07
N THR A 118 9.36 11.69 -8.79
CA THR A 118 8.51 11.17 -7.70
C THR A 118 7.10 11.77 -7.77
N LEU A 119 6.95 13.09 -7.90
CA LEU A 119 5.63 13.73 -8.01
C LEU A 119 4.80 13.17 -9.18
N ARG A 120 5.44 12.86 -10.31
CA ARG A 120 4.78 12.25 -11.46
C ARG A 120 4.32 10.82 -11.15
N GLU A 121 5.20 9.98 -10.61
CA GLU A 121 4.89 8.59 -10.24
C GLU A 121 3.74 8.52 -9.21
N GLU A 122 3.76 9.37 -8.18
CA GLU A 122 2.68 9.44 -7.19
C GLU A 122 1.35 9.89 -7.84
N ASN A 123 1.40 10.88 -8.74
CA ASN A 123 0.21 11.36 -9.42
C ASN A 123 -0.38 10.31 -10.38
N GLU A 124 0.45 9.59 -11.12
CA GLU A 124 0.02 8.48 -11.99
C GLU A 124 -0.64 7.36 -11.17
N THR A 125 -0.11 7.05 -9.98
CA THR A 125 -0.71 6.09 -9.05
C THR A 125 -2.09 6.55 -8.57
N ILE A 126 -2.21 7.83 -8.20
CA ILE A 126 -3.49 8.43 -7.78
C ILE A 126 -4.51 8.44 -8.93
N ILE A 127 -4.09 8.79 -10.15
CA ILE A 127 -4.97 8.82 -11.32
C ILE A 127 -5.46 7.41 -11.64
N SER A 128 -4.57 6.42 -11.65
CA SER A 128 -4.92 5.02 -11.88
C SER A 128 -5.91 4.53 -10.83
N LEU A 129 -5.64 4.81 -9.55
CA LEU A 129 -6.50 4.42 -8.44
C LEU A 129 -7.87 5.13 -8.50
N LYS A 130 -7.92 6.42 -8.84
CA LYS A 130 -9.18 7.14 -9.07
C LYS A 130 -9.97 6.58 -10.25
N GLY A 131 -9.28 6.10 -11.30
CA GLY A 131 -9.91 5.49 -12.46
C GLY A 131 -10.63 4.18 -12.15
N VAL A 132 -10.21 3.48 -11.09
CA VAL A 132 -10.82 2.23 -10.64
C VAL A 132 -11.84 2.40 -9.51
N CYS A 133 -11.78 3.50 -8.75
CA CYS A 133 -12.75 3.74 -7.69
C CYS A 133 -14.13 4.17 -8.24
N PRO A 134 -15.24 3.63 -7.70
CA PRO A 134 -16.58 4.06 -8.07
C PRO A 134 -16.77 5.55 -7.77
N GLY A 135 -17.23 6.31 -8.75
CA GLY A 135 -17.42 7.75 -8.62
C GLY A 135 -16.15 8.60 -8.68
N HIS A 136 -15.01 8.05 -9.15
CA HIS A 136 -13.74 8.77 -9.37
C HIS A 136 -13.14 9.44 -8.13
N ARG A 137 -13.53 8.96 -6.93
CA ARG A 137 -13.09 9.50 -5.64
C ARG A 137 -12.39 8.40 -4.86
N LEU A 138 -11.24 8.74 -4.29
CA LEU A 138 -10.54 7.86 -3.37
C LEU A 138 -11.28 7.77 -2.04
N ALA A 139 -11.17 6.62 -1.37
CA ALA A 139 -11.67 6.47 -0.01
C ALA A 139 -11.09 7.58 0.89
N PRO A 140 -11.92 8.26 1.70
CA PRO A 140 -11.43 9.25 2.64
C PRO A 140 -10.35 8.65 3.54
N GLY A 141 -9.25 9.36 3.74
CA GLY A 141 -8.12 8.88 4.56
C GLY A 141 -7.11 8.00 3.82
N LEU A 142 -7.39 7.51 2.61
CA LEU A 142 -6.45 6.66 1.87
C LEU A 142 -5.15 7.40 1.48
N LEU A 143 -5.27 8.69 1.15
CA LEU A 143 -4.11 9.57 0.91
C LEU A 143 -3.30 9.83 2.19
N LEU A 144 -3.96 9.81 3.36
CA LEU A 144 -3.30 10.04 4.65
C LEU A 144 -2.50 8.80 5.10
N SER A 145 -2.95 7.61 4.70
CA SER A 145 -2.24 6.34 4.92
C SER A 145 -0.92 6.23 4.14
N GLY A 146 -0.65 7.16 3.22
CA GLY A 146 0.63 7.28 2.52
C GLY A 146 0.74 6.42 1.27
N ARG A 147 1.93 6.46 0.67
CA ARG A 147 2.22 5.85 -0.64
C ARG A 147 2.04 4.34 -0.67
N ASP A 148 2.50 3.65 0.36
CA ASP A 148 2.51 2.19 0.36
C ASP A 148 1.07 1.65 0.44
N ALA A 149 0.18 2.37 1.14
CA ALA A 149 -1.25 2.09 1.13
C ALA A 149 -1.88 2.30 -0.25
N LEU A 150 -1.51 3.34 -0.99
CA LEU A 150 -2.04 3.58 -2.34
C LEU A 150 -1.64 2.47 -3.33
N LYS A 151 -0.38 2.00 -3.26
CA LYS A 151 0.10 0.90 -4.13
C LYS A 151 -0.59 -0.42 -3.79
N ASN A 152 -0.65 -0.76 -2.51
CA ASN A 152 -1.31 -1.97 -2.04
C ASN A 152 -2.80 -1.98 -2.41
N GLU A 153 -3.49 -0.85 -2.25
CA GLU A 153 -4.92 -0.77 -2.60
C GLU A 153 -5.14 -0.87 -4.13
N LEU A 154 -4.22 -0.33 -4.92
CA LEU A 154 -4.24 -0.51 -6.38
C LEU A 154 -4.03 -1.98 -6.76
N GLU A 155 -3.07 -2.67 -6.13
CA GLU A 155 -2.81 -4.09 -6.34
C GLU A 155 -4.03 -4.95 -5.98
N LYS A 156 -4.63 -4.75 -4.80
CA LYS A 156 -5.87 -5.44 -4.39
C LYS A 156 -7.00 -5.25 -5.39
N PHE A 157 -7.17 -4.04 -5.93
CA PHE A 157 -8.19 -3.81 -6.95
C PHE A 157 -7.89 -4.60 -8.23
N THR A 158 -6.64 -4.60 -8.70
CA THR A 158 -6.27 -5.37 -9.89
C THR A 158 -6.46 -6.87 -9.70
N GLU A 159 -6.14 -7.39 -8.51
CA GLU A 159 -6.35 -8.78 -8.13
C GLU A 159 -7.85 -9.12 -8.08
N ALA A 160 -8.65 -8.31 -7.39
CA ALA A 160 -10.10 -8.47 -7.32
C ALA A 160 -10.74 -8.48 -8.72
N ARG A 161 -10.30 -7.56 -9.59
CA ARG A 161 -10.76 -7.52 -10.99
C ARG A 161 -10.36 -8.77 -11.77
N SER A 162 -9.17 -9.31 -11.54
CA SER A 162 -8.71 -10.53 -12.22
C SER A 162 -9.56 -11.75 -11.83
N MET A 163 -9.96 -11.82 -10.56
CA MET A 163 -10.87 -12.87 -10.07
C MET A 163 -12.28 -12.71 -10.63
N ASP A 164 -12.78 -11.47 -10.73
CA ASP A 164 -14.12 -11.22 -11.24
C ASP A 164 -14.22 -11.31 -12.78
N LEU A 165 -13.09 -11.26 -13.49
CA LEU A 165 -13.03 -11.33 -14.96
C LEU A 165 -13.73 -12.58 -15.52
N GLU A 166 -13.69 -13.70 -14.81
CA GLU A 166 -14.40 -14.92 -15.22
C GLU A 166 -15.92 -14.76 -15.10
N ASN A 167 -16.40 -14.06 -14.06
CA ASN A 167 -17.81 -13.79 -13.81
C ASN A 167 -18.39 -12.67 -14.70
N GLU A 168 -17.55 -11.78 -15.22
CA GLU A 168 -17.94 -10.75 -16.18
C GLU A 168 -18.15 -11.30 -17.61
N ARG A 169 -17.74 -12.54 -17.89
CA ARG A 169 -17.99 -13.17 -19.19
C ARG A 169 -19.48 -13.43 -19.38
N MET A 170 -19.93 -13.31 -20.62
CA MET A 170 -21.27 -13.77 -20.99
C MET A 170 -21.37 -15.27 -20.66
N PRO A 171 -22.38 -15.70 -19.89
CA PRO A 171 -22.58 -17.12 -19.63
C PRO A 171 -22.68 -17.87 -20.96
N SER A 172 -22.00 -19.00 -21.09
CA SER A 172 -22.18 -19.87 -22.26
C SER A 172 -23.61 -20.41 -22.28
N ASP A 173 -24.21 -20.54 -23.47
CA ASP A 173 -25.55 -21.11 -23.67
C ASP A 173 -25.61 -22.63 -23.39
N GLU A 174 -24.51 -23.23 -22.97
CA GLU A 174 -24.42 -24.63 -22.60
C GLU A 174 -25.15 -24.84 -21.26
N LYS A 175 -26.47 -24.99 -21.35
CA LYS A 175 -27.25 -25.70 -20.33
C LYS A 175 -26.51 -27.01 -20.06
N GLU A 176 -26.04 -27.18 -18.83
CA GLU A 176 -25.44 -28.41 -18.35
C GLU A 176 -26.27 -29.60 -18.86
N THR A 177 -25.71 -30.35 -19.81
CA THR A 177 -26.27 -31.62 -20.25
C THR A 177 -25.97 -32.62 -19.16
N ASN A 178 -26.70 -32.52 -18.05
CA ASN A 178 -26.64 -33.48 -16.98
C ASN A 178 -27.06 -34.84 -17.58
N PRO A 179 -26.17 -35.84 -17.68
CA PRO A 179 -26.53 -37.11 -18.27
C PRO A 179 -27.48 -37.80 -17.29
N VAL A 180 -28.79 -37.67 -17.56
CA VAL A 180 -29.81 -38.52 -16.93
C VAL A 180 -29.49 -39.95 -17.36
N THR A 181 -28.74 -40.67 -16.52
CA THR A 181 -28.66 -42.13 -16.58
C THR A 181 -30.04 -42.65 -16.18
N ARG A 182 -30.95 -42.69 -17.15
CA ARG A 182 -32.20 -43.43 -17.02
C ARG A 182 -31.80 -44.91 -17.03
N SER A 183 -31.63 -45.47 -15.85
CA SER A 183 -31.63 -46.91 -15.66
C SER A 183 -32.99 -47.43 -16.13
N GLU A 184 -33.04 -47.99 -17.34
CA GLU A 184 -34.16 -48.82 -17.75
C GLU A 184 -34.08 -50.14 -17.00
N GLY A 185 -34.64 -50.11 -15.78
CA GLY A 185 -35.02 -51.29 -15.03
C GLY A 185 -36.30 -51.88 -15.63
N SER A 186 -36.15 -53.10 -16.14
CA SER A 186 -37.12 -54.18 -16.26
C SER A 186 -38.51 -53.99 -15.62
N THR A 187 -39.58 -54.14 -16.43
CA THR A 187 -40.89 -54.78 -16.15
C THR A 187 -41.69 -54.67 -17.47
N SER A 188 -42.37 -55.66 -18.06
CA SER A 188 -42.72 -57.05 -17.76
C SER A 188 -43.05 -57.74 -19.08
#